data_AF-A0A2R9UF14-F1
#
_entry.id   AF-A0A2R9UF14-F1
#
_cell.length_a   1.000
_cell.length_b   1.000
_cell.length_c   1.000
_cell.angle_alpha   90.00
_cell.angle_beta   90.00
_cell.angle_gamma   90.00
#
_symmetry.space_group_name_H-M   'P 1'
#
loop_
_entity.id
_entity.type
_entity.pdbx_description
1 polymer ?
#
loop_
_entity_poly.entity_id
_entity_poly.type
_entity_poly.pdbx_seq_one_letter_code
_entity_poly.pdbx_strand_id
1 'polypeptide(L)'
;MSDMKRGIIAAGAVAMLLLTGCTATNQAASNDTGSSAAPVASEAPLVAETPTAAADGGETAFLTEVRAKLRPDNVIPNATDEQLLAAGHLACERLAESQSGEQVSVIDGEKPDQGGYYRDSIQILNAAASTLC
;
A
#
# COMPACT_ATOMS: atom_id res chain seq x y z
N MET A 1 22.55 -37.46 19.63
CA MET A 1 23.48 -37.48 18.48
C MET A 1 22.90 -36.47 17.51
N SER A 2 23.36 -35.22 17.61
CA SER A 2 22.81 -34.09 16.86
C SER A 2 23.89 -33.61 15.92
N ASP A 3 23.89 -34.17 14.72
CA ASP A 3 24.79 -33.84 13.61
C ASP A 3 24.06 -32.80 12.73
N MET A 4 24.56 -31.56 12.65
CA MET A 4 25.51 -31.05 11.65
C MET A 4 24.75 -30.06 10.73
N LYS A 5 24.83 -28.74 10.98
CA LYS A 5 25.83 -27.78 10.46
C LYS A 5 25.50 -27.26 9.04
N ARG A 6 25.08 -25.99 9.03
CA ARG A 6 25.40 -24.88 8.09
C ARG A 6 25.70 -25.24 6.63
N GLY A 7 24.84 -24.76 5.72
CA GLY A 7 25.17 -24.52 4.31
C GLY A 7 25.07 -23.02 3.99
N ILE A 8 26.20 -22.42 3.66
CA ILE A 8 26.42 -21.00 3.35
C ILE A 8 26.76 -20.87 1.85
N ILE A 9 26.12 -19.92 1.17
CA ILE A 9 26.54 -19.10 0.00
C ILE A 9 26.63 -19.72 -1.41
N ALA A 10 25.95 -19.05 -2.34
CA ALA A 10 26.43 -18.67 -3.68
C ALA A 10 25.71 -17.36 -4.07
N ALA A 11 26.33 -16.17 -4.03
CA ALA A 11 27.22 -15.60 -5.04
C ALA A 11 26.55 -15.45 -6.41
N GLY A 12 26.00 -14.27 -6.69
CA GLY A 12 25.58 -13.81 -8.00
C GLY A 12 25.77 -12.31 -8.10
N ALA A 13 26.92 -11.90 -8.65
CA ALA A 13 27.29 -10.51 -8.86
C ALA A 13 26.89 -10.03 -10.26
N VAL A 14 26.84 -8.70 -10.40
CA VAL A 14 26.95 -7.89 -11.63
C VAL A 14 25.66 -7.61 -12.39
N ALA A 15 25.18 -6.37 -12.33
CA ALA A 15 25.40 -5.39 -13.41
C ALA A 15 24.86 -4.01 -13.02
N MET A 16 25.74 -3.01 -12.96
CA MET A 16 25.37 -1.61 -12.99
C MET A 16 24.78 -1.29 -14.38
N LEU A 17 23.53 -0.86 -14.45
CA LEU A 17 22.98 -0.23 -15.64
C LEU A 17 23.17 1.29 -15.51
N LEU A 18 24.16 1.76 -16.25
CA LEU A 18 24.47 3.17 -16.50
C LEU A 18 23.27 3.83 -17.21
N LEU A 19 22.65 4.84 -16.58
CA LEU A 19 21.71 5.75 -17.25
C LEU A 19 22.52 6.77 -18.06
N THR A 20 23.00 6.34 -19.23
CA THR A 20 23.54 7.24 -20.25
C THR A 20 22.43 7.64 -21.22
N GLY A 21 22.08 8.93 -21.17
CA GLY A 21 21.78 9.77 -22.33
C GLY A 21 20.50 9.48 -23.13
N CYS A 22 19.44 10.23 -22.83
CA CYS A 22 18.54 10.71 -23.87
C CYS A 22 18.93 12.16 -24.20
N THR A 23 19.70 12.31 -25.28
CA THR A 23 20.00 13.58 -25.93
C THR A 23 18.78 14.04 -26.72
N ALA A 24 18.14 15.13 -26.27
CA ALA A 24 17.28 15.93 -27.14
C ALA A 24 18.10 17.11 -27.66
N THR A 25 18.70 16.93 -28.84
CA THR A 25 19.24 18.02 -29.65
C THR A 25 18.09 18.95 -30.01
N ASN A 26 18.17 20.22 -29.61
CA ASN A 26 17.54 21.34 -30.30
C ASN A 26 18.54 22.47 -30.37
N GLN A 27 19.27 22.51 -31.49
CA GLN A 27 20.16 23.60 -31.86
C GLN A 27 19.36 24.59 -32.71
N ALA A 28 19.20 25.81 -32.21
CA ALA A 28 18.89 26.96 -33.05
C ALA A 28 19.61 28.17 -32.43
N ALA A 29 20.69 28.59 -33.08
CA ALA A 29 21.30 29.89 -32.85
C ALA A 29 20.47 30.97 -33.54
N SER A 30 20.24 32.09 -32.87
CA SER A 30 20.08 33.42 -33.46
C SER A 30 20.07 34.48 -32.37
N ASN A 31 21.00 35.44 -32.48
CA ASN A 31 20.97 36.73 -31.80
C ASN A 31 19.63 37.42 -32.06
N ASP A 32 19.01 38.05 -31.06
CA ASP A 32 18.52 39.41 -31.26
C ASP A 32 18.23 40.15 -29.95
N THR A 33 18.37 41.47 -30.05
CA THR A 33 18.32 42.45 -28.98
C THR A 33 16.86 42.79 -28.65
N GLY A 34 16.53 42.80 -27.36
CA GLY A 34 15.37 43.51 -26.82
C GLY A 34 14.05 42.74 -26.82
N SER A 35 13.45 42.58 -25.64
CA SER A 35 12.09 43.04 -25.34
C SER A 35 11.67 42.51 -23.97
N SER A 36 11.06 43.41 -23.20
CA SER A 36 10.51 43.27 -21.85
C SER A 36 10.05 41.86 -21.46
N ALA A 37 10.74 41.24 -20.51
CA ALA A 37 10.24 40.05 -19.82
C ALA A 37 9.43 40.51 -18.59
N ALA A 38 8.12 40.30 -18.64
CA ALA A 38 7.26 40.35 -17.46
C ALA A 38 7.76 39.36 -16.39
N PRO A 39 7.55 39.63 -15.09
CA PRO A 39 8.01 38.72 -14.04
C PRO A 39 7.26 37.39 -14.17
N VAL A 40 8.01 36.31 -14.36
CA VAL A 40 7.52 34.94 -14.26
C VAL A 40 7.00 34.74 -12.83
N ALA A 41 5.70 34.48 -12.70
CA ALA A 41 5.11 34.05 -11.44
C ALA A 41 5.77 32.72 -11.07
N SER A 42 6.56 32.72 -10.00
CA SER A 42 7.07 31.51 -9.37
C SER A 42 5.86 30.73 -8.87
N GLU A 43 5.49 29.64 -9.56
CA GLU A 43 4.52 28.69 -9.01
C GLU A 43 5.07 28.18 -7.67
N ALA A 44 4.31 28.41 -6.60
CA ALA A 44 4.69 27.96 -5.27
C ALA A 44 4.82 26.43 -5.26
N PRO A 45 5.79 25.85 -4.54
CA PRO A 45 5.94 24.41 -4.46
C PRO A 45 4.63 23.77 -3.94
N LEU A 46 4.20 22.68 -4.60
CA LEU A 46 3.03 21.91 -4.21
C LEU A 46 3.18 21.46 -2.75
N VAL A 47 2.39 22.04 -1.85
CA VAL A 47 2.29 21.62 -0.45
C VAL A 47 1.47 20.34 -0.44
N ALA A 48 2.06 19.23 0.00
CA ALA A 48 1.31 18.01 0.26
C ALA A 48 0.27 18.30 1.34
N GLU A 49 -1.00 18.06 1.04
CA GLU A 49 -2.04 18.18 2.06
C GLU A 49 -1.83 17.11 3.13
N THR A 50 -1.85 17.52 4.39
CA THR A 50 -1.91 16.61 5.52
C THR A 50 -3.20 15.82 5.42
N PRO A 51 -3.19 14.47 5.45
CA PRO A 51 -4.40 13.68 5.45
C PRO A 51 -5.33 14.16 6.57
N THR A 52 -6.55 14.55 6.21
CA THR A 52 -7.61 14.82 7.18
C THR A 52 -7.92 13.49 7.86
N ALA A 53 -7.86 13.47 9.19
CA ALA A 53 -8.25 12.31 9.99
C ALA A 53 -9.61 11.79 9.50
N ALA A 54 -9.70 10.47 9.26
CA ALA A 54 -10.93 9.82 8.84
C ALA A 54 -12.10 10.34 9.70
N ALA A 55 -13.15 10.82 9.04
CA ALA A 55 -14.32 11.39 9.70
C ALA A 55 -14.83 10.45 10.81
N ASP A 56 -15.40 11.01 11.89
CA ASP A 56 -15.88 10.35 13.12
C ASP A 56 -16.87 9.16 12.92
N GLY A 57 -17.08 8.66 11.70
CA GLY A 57 -17.88 7.49 11.35
C GLY A 57 -17.13 6.36 10.59
N GLY A 58 -15.83 6.48 10.30
CA GLY A 58 -15.08 5.48 9.52
C GLY A 58 -15.07 4.09 10.15
N GLU A 59 -14.87 4.01 11.46
CA GLU A 59 -14.94 2.75 12.22
C GLU A 59 -16.34 2.13 12.22
N THR A 60 -17.39 2.96 12.33
CA THR A 60 -18.78 2.50 12.28
C THR A 60 -19.14 1.97 10.89
N ALA A 61 -18.71 2.67 9.84
CA ALA A 61 -18.88 2.23 8.46
C ALA A 61 -18.14 0.92 8.18
N PHE A 62 -16.89 0.82 8.66
CA PHE A 62 -16.09 -0.40 8.59
C PHE A 62 -16.79 -1.60 9.25
N LEU A 63 -17.24 -1.45 10.50
CA LEU A 63 -17.92 -2.51 11.23
C LEU A 63 -19.23 -2.93 10.56
N THR A 64 -19.98 -1.97 10.01
CA THR A 64 -21.20 -2.25 9.24
C THR A 64 -20.89 -3.08 8.00
N GLU A 65 -19.85 -2.68 7.27
CA GLU A 65 -19.48 -3.31 6.01
C GLU A 65 -18.89 -4.71 6.20
N VAL A 66 -18.00 -4.88 7.17
CA VAL A 66 -17.33 -6.17 7.44
C VAL A 66 -18.35 -7.19 7.94
N ARG A 67 -19.29 -6.80 8.80
CA ARG A 67 -20.35 -7.69 9.30
C ARG A 67 -21.33 -8.10 8.21
N ALA A 68 -21.54 -7.27 7.19
CA ALA A 68 -22.36 -7.64 6.04
C ALA A 68 -21.66 -8.64 5.10
N LYS A 69 -20.33 -8.71 5.12
CA LYS A 69 -19.51 -9.48 4.18
C LYS A 69 -18.92 -10.77 4.76
N LEU A 70 -18.69 -10.84 6.07
CA LEU A 70 -18.22 -12.04 6.74
C LEU A 70 -19.35 -13.08 6.79
N ARG A 71 -19.08 -14.31 6.34
CA ARG A 71 -20.04 -15.41 6.42
C ARG A 71 -20.11 -15.96 7.85
N PRO A 72 -21.23 -16.56 8.25
CA PRO A 72 -21.39 -17.12 9.60
C PRO A 72 -20.51 -18.33 9.91
N ASP A 73 -19.90 -18.97 8.90
CA ASP A 73 -19.00 -20.13 9.00
C ASP A 73 -17.49 -19.75 8.98
N ASN A 74 -17.20 -18.46 9.08
CA ASN A 74 -15.85 -17.90 9.00
C ASN A 74 -14.96 -18.25 10.20
N VAL A 75 -13.63 -18.12 10.03
CA VAL A 75 -12.62 -18.52 11.04
C VAL A 75 -12.71 -17.70 12.33
N ILE A 76 -13.40 -16.55 12.28
CA ILE A 76 -13.78 -15.79 13.47
C ILE A 76 -15.29 -15.91 13.72
N PRO A 77 -15.78 -17.09 14.17
CA PRO A 77 -17.14 -17.17 14.65
C PRO A 77 -17.20 -16.29 15.91
N ASN A 78 -17.87 -15.15 15.81
CA ASN A 78 -18.04 -14.14 16.86
C ASN A 78 -16.84 -13.21 17.13
N ALA A 79 -16.17 -12.71 16.07
CA ALA A 79 -15.26 -11.57 16.23
C ALA A 79 -15.95 -10.43 16.99
N THR A 80 -15.33 -9.92 18.06
CA THR A 80 -15.81 -8.69 18.70
C THR A 80 -15.54 -7.49 17.79
N ASP A 81 -16.24 -6.39 18.02
CA ASP A 81 -15.98 -5.14 17.27
C ASP A 81 -14.54 -4.66 17.44
N GLU A 82 -13.98 -4.81 18.64
CA GLU A 82 -12.58 -4.48 18.92
C GLU A 82 -11.61 -5.33 18.10
N GLN A 83 -11.88 -6.64 17.94
CA GLN A 83 -11.04 -7.52 17.11
C GLN A 83 -11.14 -7.15 15.63
N LEU A 84 -12.33 -6.81 15.15
CA LEU A 84 -12.54 -6.36 13.78
C LEU A 84 -11.82 -5.04 13.52
N LEU A 85 -11.93 -4.07 14.43
CA LEU A 85 -11.26 -2.78 14.30
C LEU A 85 -9.73 -2.92 14.32
N ALA A 86 -9.19 -3.75 15.21
CA ALA A 86 -7.75 -4.04 15.23
C ALA A 86 -7.28 -4.65 13.90
N ALA A 87 -8.03 -5.59 13.33
CA ALA A 87 -7.74 -6.16 12.02
C ALA A 87 -7.89 -5.13 10.88
N GLY A 88 -8.85 -4.22 10.97
CA GLY A 88 -9.04 -3.12 10.04
C GLY A 88 -7.88 -2.12 10.03
N HIS A 89 -7.38 -1.73 11.20
CA HIS A 89 -6.20 -0.86 11.28
C HIS A 89 -4.94 -1.57 10.77
N LEU A 90 -4.76 -2.84 11.13
CA LEU A 90 -3.67 -3.65 10.57
C LEU A 90 -3.79 -3.73 9.04
N ALA A 91 -4.99 -3.87 8.49
CA ALA A 91 -5.20 -3.86 7.06
C ALA A 91 -4.77 -2.52 6.41
N CYS A 92 -5.05 -1.38 7.04
CA CYS A 92 -4.54 -0.08 6.56
C CYS A 92 -3.02 -0.02 6.52
N GLU A 93 -2.34 -0.55 7.55
CA GLU A 93 -0.87 -0.65 7.55
C GLU A 93 -0.37 -1.50 6.37
N ARG A 94 -0.98 -2.67 6.12
CA ARG A 94 -0.59 -3.56 5.02
C ARG A 94 -0.82 -2.94 3.64
N LEU A 95 -1.90 -2.20 3.48
CA LEU A 95 -2.21 -1.48 2.24
C LEU A 95 -1.20 -0.35 1.98
N ALA A 96 -0.79 0.39 3.02
CA ALA A 96 0.24 1.41 2.91
C ALA A 96 1.61 0.83 2.50
N GLU A 97 1.91 -0.40 2.95
CA GLU A 97 3.11 -1.15 2.56
C GLU A 97 3.04 -1.74 1.13
N SER A 98 1.97 -1.48 0.36
CA SER A 98 1.72 -2.03 -0.98
C SER A 98 1.75 -3.56 -1.03
N GLN A 99 1.39 -4.23 0.08
CA GLN A 99 1.24 -5.68 0.07
C GLN A 99 -0.05 -6.03 -0.67
N SER A 100 0.02 -6.93 -1.66
CA SER A 100 -1.18 -7.41 -2.37
C SER A 100 -2.10 -8.12 -1.37
N GLY A 101 -3.24 -7.50 -1.04
CA GLY A 101 -4.14 -7.96 0.02
C GLY A 101 -4.69 -9.39 -0.15
N GLU A 102 -4.54 -9.97 -1.33
CA GLU A 102 -5.03 -11.30 -1.66
C GLU A 102 -4.30 -12.45 -0.94
N GLN A 103 -3.05 -12.23 -0.50
CA GLN A 103 -2.20 -13.26 0.14
C GLN A 103 -1.72 -12.86 1.55
N VAL A 104 -2.34 -11.84 2.16
CA VAL A 104 -1.98 -11.35 3.48
C VAL A 104 -3.10 -11.68 4.46
N SER A 105 -2.73 -12.31 5.57
CA SER A 105 -3.65 -12.46 6.70
C SER A 105 -3.55 -11.26 7.64
N VAL A 106 -4.70 -10.73 8.03
CA VAL A 106 -4.86 -9.75 9.12
C VAL A 106 -5.60 -10.36 10.31
N ILE A 107 -5.87 -11.67 10.26
CA ILE A 107 -6.58 -12.43 11.29
C ILE A 107 -5.65 -13.54 11.80
N ASP A 108 -5.45 -13.62 13.11
CA ASP A 108 -4.65 -14.70 13.68
C ASP A 108 -5.36 -16.06 13.53
N GLY A 109 -4.61 -17.07 13.09
CA GLY A 109 -5.14 -18.42 12.86
C GLY A 109 -5.97 -18.62 11.59
N GLU A 110 -6.20 -17.59 10.76
CA GLU A 110 -6.83 -17.77 9.45
C GLU A 110 -5.96 -18.66 8.55
N LYS A 111 -6.61 -19.62 7.91
CA LYS A 111 -5.96 -20.51 6.94
C LYS A 111 -6.35 -20.09 5.52
N PRO A 112 -5.38 -20.12 4.58
CA PRO A 112 -5.71 -19.85 3.19
C PRO A 112 -6.60 -20.97 2.63
N ASP A 113 -7.43 -20.62 1.65
CA ASP A 113 -8.20 -21.58 0.87
C ASP A 113 -7.30 -22.40 -0.08
N GLN A 114 -7.90 -23.30 -0.88
CA GLN A 114 -7.14 -24.12 -1.83
C GLN A 114 -6.38 -23.31 -2.88
N GLY A 115 -6.76 -22.04 -3.11
CA GLY A 115 -6.08 -21.11 -4.00
C GLY A 115 -5.00 -20.27 -3.33
N GLY A 116 -4.76 -20.44 -2.02
CA GLY A 116 -3.80 -19.64 -1.27
C GLY A 116 -4.37 -18.32 -0.72
N TYR A 117 -5.67 -18.11 -0.81
CA TYR A 117 -6.28 -16.84 -0.43
C TYR A 117 -6.87 -16.84 0.98
N TYR A 118 -6.67 -15.73 1.69
CA TYR A 118 -7.27 -15.47 3.00
C TYR A 118 -8.62 -14.77 2.81
N ARG A 119 -9.70 -15.56 2.74
CA ARG A 119 -11.03 -15.07 2.33
C ARG A 119 -11.59 -14.03 3.28
N ASP A 120 -11.37 -14.17 4.58
CA ASP A 120 -11.90 -13.24 5.58
C ASP A 120 -11.03 -11.99 5.64
N SER A 121 -9.70 -12.16 5.60
CA SER A 121 -8.77 -11.03 5.52
C SER A 121 -9.02 -10.16 4.29
N ILE A 122 -9.34 -10.74 3.13
CA ILE A 122 -9.68 -9.97 1.92
C ILE A 122 -10.92 -9.08 2.14
N GLN A 123 -11.93 -9.57 2.84
CA GLN A 123 -13.11 -8.76 3.13
C GLN A 123 -12.80 -7.62 4.10
N ILE A 124 -11.95 -7.87 5.10
CA ILE A 124 -11.47 -6.85 6.03
C ILE A 124 -10.64 -5.80 5.29
N LEU A 125 -9.69 -6.22 4.44
CA LEU A 125 -8.84 -5.34 3.63
C LEU A 125 -9.68 -4.44 2.71
N ASN A 126 -10.66 -5.01 2.01
CA ASN A 126 -11.54 -4.25 1.13
C ASN A 126 -12.40 -3.25 1.91
N ALA A 127 -12.98 -3.67 3.04
CA ALA A 127 -13.77 -2.77 3.88
C ALA A 127 -12.90 -1.62 4.41
N ALA A 128 -11.73 -1.93 5.00
CA ALA A 128 -10.81 -0.95 5.53
C ALA A 128 -10.36 0.07 4.47
N ALA A 129 -10.01 -0.38 3.26
CA ALA A 129 -9.62 0.50 2.15
C ALA A 129 -10.73 1.49 1.75
N SER A 130 -12.00 1.10 1.89
CA SER A 130 -13.14 1.91 1.46
C SER A 130 -13.70 2.83 2.55
N THR A 131 -13.46 2.52 3.83
CA THR A 131 -14.11 3.23 4.95
C THR A 131 -13.16 3.75 6.03
N LEU A 132 -11.95 3.20 6.17
CA LEU A 132 -11.10 3.40 7.34
C LEU A 132 -9.74 4.09 7.05
N CYS A 133 -9.08 3.82 5.92
CA CYS A 133 -7.64 4.10 5.71
C CYS A 133 -7.23 5.51 5.20
#